data_AF-A0A940AW09-F1
#
_entry.id   AF-A0A940AW09-F1
#
_cell.length_a   1.000
_cell.length_b   1.000
_cell.length_c   1.000
_cell.angle_alpha   90.00
_cell.angle_beta   90.00
_cell.angle_gamma   90.00
#
_symmetry.space_group_name_H-M   'P 1'
#
loop_
_entity.id
_entity.type
_entity.pdbx_description
1 polymer ?
#
loop_
_entity_poly.entity_id
_entity_poly.type
_entity_poly.pdbx_seq_one_letter_code
_entity_poly.pdbx_strand_id
1 'polypeptide(L)'
;MNDSILNWLLEDENPEVKLRTLKEALHLPDSDEKVIECKKQLFESKTYARALNRLHKPKNWDKYDAILAFAEWGLTRADIGKDIDDEVFGLIEATGFKMLCGEPLLLRNLVKLGYYDEEIVRNEINTQLALIQEDGGFRCISTNKKINDPKKPHKSCIKYTIEFLMLVAELHLQGIKTECEEALVHYFTKRNIFYRTDDMKTPVFDVMLGTFYTPDPIKIGAQNIVYALKALGCPLDSEAMKEGIRVLNQHRLENGRYILTDSKSVPAFKVGDVGVENKWITLYAYMTM
;
A
#
# COMPACT_ATOMS: atom_id res chain seq x y z
N MET A 1 -8.85 18.93 12.30
CA MET A 1 -9.25 17.52 12.06
C MET A 1 -10.71 17.37 12.44
N ASN A 2 -11.45 16.49 11.76
CA ASN A 2 -12.86 16.26 12.08
C ASN A 2 -12.96 15.19 13.17
N ASP A 3 -13.20 15.62 14.42
CA ASP A 3 -13.29 14.73 15.59
C ASP A 3 -14.34 13.62 15.40
N SER A 4 -15.40 13.88 14.61
CA SER A 4 -16.40 12.84 14.31
C SER A 4 -15.86 11.71 13.44
N ILE A 5 -14.95 12.00 12.50
CA ILE A 5 -14.29 10.97 11.68
C ILE A 5 -13.30 10.18 12.53
N LEU A 6 -12.49 10.88 13.32
CA LEU A 6 -11.50 10.23 14.19
C LEU A 6 -12.19 9.29 15.19
N ASN A 7 -13.26 9.72 15.84
CA ASN A 7 -14.03 8.88 16.77
C ASN A 7 -14.60 7.64 16.06
N TRP A 8 -15.10 7.78 14.85
CA TRP A 8 -15.61 6.65 14.06
C TRP A 8 -14.51 5.64 13.67
N LEU A 9 -13.32 6.13 13.30
CA LEU A 9 -12.15 5.28 13.02
C LEU A 9 -11.67 4.50 14.26
N LEU A 10 -11.96 5.01 15.46
CA LEU A 10 -11.53 4.43 16.74
C LEU A 10 -12.54 3.46 17.38
N GLU A 11 -13.71 3.22 16.76
CA GLU A 11 -14.69 2.26 17.28
C GLU A 11 -14.18 0.80 17.18
N ASP A 12 -14.67 -0.05 18.07
CA ASP A 12 -14.17 -1.43 18.28
C ASP A 12 -14.56 -2.44 17.19
N GLU A 13 -15.46 -2.09 16.26
CA GLU A 13 -15.95 -3.01 15.21
C GLU A 13 -14.82 -3.49 14.27
N ASN A 14 -13.80 -2.65 14.05
CA ASN A 14 -12.66 -2.93 13.17
C ASN A 14 -11.35 -2.70 13.93
N PRO A 15 -10.93 -3.63 14.81
CA PRO A 15 -9.71 -3.47 15.60
C PRO A 15 -8.47 -3.26 14.71
N GLU A 16 -8.46 -3.81 13.50
CA GLU A 16 -7.40 -3.59 12.52
C GLU A 16 -7.29 -2.14 12.02
N VAL A 17 -8.42 -1.45 11.82
CA VAL A 17 -8.44 -0.02 11.44
C VAL A 17 -8.10 0.82 12.66
N LYS A 18 -8.69 0.50 13.82
CA LYS A 18 -8.45 1.20 15.08
C LYS A 18 -6.97 1.18 15.44
N LEU A 19 -6.31 0.03 15.35
CA LEU A 19 -4.89 -0.12 15.64
C LEU A 19 -4.03 0.80 14.77
N ARG A 20 -4.27 0.78 13.45
CA ARG A 20 -3.56 1.65 12.54
C ARG A 20 -3.85 3.13 12.78
N THR A 21 -5.08 3.47 13.15
CA THR A 21 -5.46 4.85 13.52
C THR A 21 -4.68 5.32 14.76
N LEU A 22 -4.61 4.48 15.81
CA LEU A 22 -3.85 4.78 17.02
C LEU A 22 -2.35 4.99 16.72
N LYS A 23 -1.75 4.11 15.91
CA LYS A 23 -0.31 4.13 15.62
C LYS A 23 0.09 5.18 14.58
N GLU A 24 -0.60 5.23 13.45
CA GLU A 24 -0.19 6.04 12.29
C GLU A 24 -0.83 7.43 12.28
N ALA A 25 -2.10 7.58 12.71
CA ALA A 25 -2.77 8.88 12.70
C ALA A 25 -2.61 9.66 14.03
N LEU A 26 -2.55 8.96 15.17
CA LEU A 26 -2.36 9.57 16.49
C LEU A 26 -0.93 9.44 17.02
N HIS A 27 -0.05 8.73 16.31
CA HIS A 27 1.36 8.54 16.67
C HIS A 27 1.56 7.98 18.08
N LEU A 28 0.65 7.13 18.55
CA LEU A 28 0.79 6.48 19.85
C LEU A 28 1.84 5.36 19.79
N PRO A 29 2.74 5.26 20.78
CA PRO A 29 3.75 4.22 20.82
C PRO A 29 3.13 2.85 21.13
N ASP A 30 3.84 1.77 20.81
CA ASP A 30 3.40 0.40 21.10
C ASP A 30 3.23 0.11 22.61
N SER A 31 3.80 0.95 23.49
CA SER A 31 3.65 0.87 24.94
C SER A 31 2.39 1.56 25.49
N ASP A 32 1.63 2.27 24.65
CA ASP A 32 0.38 2.93 25.05
C ASP A 32 -0.70 1.88 25.37
N GLU A 33 -1.42 2.07 26.48
CA GLU A 33 -2.46 1.15 26.94
C GLU A 33 -3.56 0.90 25.90
N LYS A 34 -3.93 1.94 25.12
CA LYS A 34 -4.95 1.81 24.06
C LYS A 34 -4.44 0.94 22.92
N VAL A 35 -3.15 1.05 22.59
CA VAL A 35 -2.53 0.25 21.54
C VAL A 35 -2.43 -1.21 21.98
N ILE A 36 -1.99 -1.47 23.21
CA ILE A 36 -1.91 -2.82 23.80
C ILE A 36 -3.28 -3.50 23.81
N GLU A 37 -4.31 -2.80 24.31
CA GLU A 37 -5.67 -3.34 24.35
C GLU A 37 -6.23 -3.59 22.95
N CYS A 38 -6.01 -2.67 22.00
CA CYS A 38 -6.44 -2.86 20.61
C CYS A 38 -5.75 -4.05 19.93
N LYS A 39 -4.45 -4.28 20.19
CA LYS A 39 -3.73 -5.46 19.68
C LYS A 39 -4.34 -6.74 20.24
N LYS A 40 -4.63 -6.79 21.54
CA LYS A 40 -5.29 -7.94 22.18
C LYS A 40 -6.63 -8.25 21.50
N GLN A 41 -7.47 -7.25 21.28
CA GLN A 41 -8.75 -7.41 20.58
C GLN A 41 -8.56 -7.92 19.14
N LEU A 42 -7.56 -7.40 18.43
CA LEU A 42 -7.24 -7.88 17.08
C LEU A 42 -6.81 -9.36 17.10
N PHE A 43 -5.95 -9.78 18.03
CA PHE A 43 -5.47 -11.16 18.12
C PHE A 43 -6.58 -12.16 18.48
N GLU A 44 -7.57 -11.75 19.27
CA GLU A 44 -8.75 -12.55 19.60
C GLU A 44 -9.80 -12.58 18.46
N SER A 45 -9.64 -11.75 17.43
CA SER A 45 -10.61 -11.61 16.36
C SER A 45 -10.59 -12.77 15.36
N LYS A 46 -11.75 -13.02 14.74
CA LYS A 46 -11.86 -13.95 13.61
C LYS A 46 -11.02 -13.53 12.39
N THR A 47 -10.72 -12.24 12.25
CA THR A 47 -9.96 -11.73 11.10
C THR A 47 -8.50 -12.12 11.21
N TYR A 48 -7.91 -11.97 12.39
CA TYR A 48 -6.55 -12.41 12.69
C TYR A 48 -6.38 -13.92 12.52
N ALA A 49 -7.30 -14.71 13.11
CA ALA A 49 -7.28 -16.16 12.98
C ALA A 49 -7.34 -16.63 11.50
N ARG A 50 -8.08 -15.93 10.63
CA ARG A 50 -8.12 -16.25 9.19
C ARG A 50 -6.82 -15.92 8.48
N ALA A 51 -6.13 -14.84 8.84
CA ALA A 51 -4.84 -14.50 8.26
C ALA A 51 -3.76 -15.50 8.70
N LEU A 52 -3.70 -15.88 9.97
CA LEU A 52 -2.80 -16.95 10.45
C LEU A 52 -3.05 -18.27 9.72
N ASN A 53 -4.30 -18.69 9.60
CA ASN A 53 -4.64 -19.90 8.84
C ASN A 53 -4.22 -19.81 7.37
N ARG A 54 -4.18 -18.61 6.78
CA ARG A 54 -3.74 -18.39 5.41
C ARG A 54 -2.20 -18.44 5.32
N LEU A 55 -1.51 -17.88 6.30
CA LEU A 55 -0.04 -17.89 6.41
C LEU A 55 0.52 -19.32 6.38
N HIS A 56 -0.13 -20.26 7.09
CA HIS A 56 0.31 -21.67 7.15
C HIS A 56 -0.09 -22.51 5.94
N LYS A 57 -0.73 -21.93 4.91
CA LYS A 57 -1.06 -22.68 3.70
C LYS A 57 0.19 -22.85 2.83
N PRO A 58 0.29 -23.96 2.09
CA PRO A 58 1.45 -24.22 1.23
C PRO A 58 1.54 -23.29 0.01
N LYS A 59 0.48 -22.53 -0.34
CA LYS A 59 0.49 -21.69 -1.54
C LYS A 59 1.14 -20.35 -1.26
N ASN A 60 2.13 -19.98 -2.08
CA ASN A 60 2.85 -18.70 -1.97
C ASN A 60 1.92 -17.47 -1.96
N TRP A 61 0.86 -17.48 -2.78
CA TRP A 61 -0.12 -16.38 -2.81
C TRP A 61 -1.00 -16.31 -1.56
N ASP A 62 -1.25 -17.43 -0.88
CA ASP A 62 -1.93 -17.40 0.42
C ASP A 62 -1.03 -16.73 1.47
N LYS A 63 0.27 -17.09 1.52
CA LYS A 63 1.26 -16.45 2.42
C LYS A 63 1.40 -14.96 2.14
N TYR A 64 1.52 -14.60 0.85
CA TYR A 64 1.56 -13.21 0.39
C TYR A 64 0.38 -12.39 0.90
N ASP A 65 -0.84 -12.91 0.76
CA ASP A 65 -2.05 -12.23 1.23
C ASP A 65 -2.08 -12.08 2.75
N ALA A 66 -1.59 -13.07 3.50
CA ALA A 66 -1.47 -12.97 4.95
C ALA A 66 -0.47 -11.89 5.37
N ILE A 67 0.70 -11.86 4.74
CA ILE A 67 1.74 -10.84 4.94
C ILE A 67 1.18 -9.43 4.64
N LEU A 68 0.45 -9.28 3.53
CA LEU A 68 -0.23 -8.03 3.19
C LEU A 68 -1.25 -7.63 4.26
N ALA A 69 -2.03 -8.58 4.78
CA ALA A 69 -3.02 -8.30 5.83
C ALA A 69 -2.36 -7.76 7.10
N PHE A 70 -1.34 -8.47 7.60
CA PHE A 70 -0.63 -8.05 8.81
C PHE A 70 0.03 -6.67 8.66
N ALA A 71 0.67 -6.42 7.50
CA ALA A 71 1.25 -5.12 7.20
C ALA A 71 0.21 -3.98 7.15
N GLU A 72 -0.95 -4.22 6.53
CA GLU A 72 -2.03 -3.22 6.48
C GLU A 72 -2.68 -2.96 7.85
N TRP A 73 -2.65 -3.92 8.78
CA TRP A 73 -3.18 -3.78 10.13
C TRP A 73 -2.24 -3.05 11.09
N GLY A 74 -1.03 -2.67 10.65
CA GLY A 74 -0.04 -1.99 11.49
C GLY A 74 0.64 -2.90 12.51
N LEU A 75 0.64 -4.21 12.24
CA LEU A 75 1.39 -5.20 13.00
C LEU A 75 2.85 -5.28 12.50
N THR A 76 3.72 -5.75 13.37
CA THR A 76 5.12 -6.08 13.10
C THR A 76 5.36 -7.58 13.28
N ARG A 77 6.50 -8.10 12.84
CA ARG A 77 6.89 -9.49 13.12
C ARG A 77 6.97 -9.78 14.62
N ALA A 78 7.32 -8.78 15.44
CA ALA A 78 7.36 -8.92 16.91
C ALA A 78 5.95 -9.11 17.50
N ASP A 79 4.92 -8.52 16.89
CA ASP A 79 3.53 -8.67 17.32
C ASP A 79 2.98 -10.08 17.02
N ILE A 80 3.41 -10.65 15.89
CA ILE A 80 2.87 -11.92 15.37
C ILE A 80 3.61 -13.12 15.98
N GLY A 81 4.90 -12.96 16.27
CA GLY A 81 5.72 -13.97 16.92
C GLY A 81 6.48 -14.88 15.95
N LYS A 82 7.06 -15.95 16.47
CA LYS A 82 8.06 -16.75 15.75
C LYS A 82 7.55 -17.40 14.46
N ASP A 83 6.25 -17.70 14.37
CA ASP A 83 5.68 -18.42 13.24
C ASP A 83 5.72 -17.61 11.92
N ILE A 84 5.76 -16.27 11.98
CA ILE A 84 5.83 -15.47 10.74
C ILE A 84 7.20 -15.53 10.08
N ASP A 85 8.28 -15.67 10.84
CA ASP A 85 9.65 -15.66 10.30
C ASP A 85 9.88 -16.88 9.41
N ASP A 86 9.54 -18.07 9.90
CA ASP A 86 9.70 -19.32 9.16
C ASP A 86 8.89 -19.29 7.84
N GLU A 87 7.71 -18.68 7.86
CA GLU A 87 6.83 -18.55 6.70
C GLU A 87 7.29 -17.49 5.69
N VAL A 88 7.80 -16.35 6.17
CA VAL A 88 8.38 -15.27 5.34
C VAL A 88 9.65 -15.76 4.66
N PHE A 89 10.59 -16.34 5.42
CA PHE A 89 11.84 -16.82 4.83
C PHE A 89 11.61 -18.03 3.93
N GLY A 90 10.67 -18.92 4.26
CA GLY A 90 10.26 -19.99 3.35
C GLY A 90 9.63 -19.48 2.05
N LEU A 91 8.85 -18.40 2.10
CA LEU A 91 8.33 -17.74 0.88
C LEU A 91 9.47 -17.13 0.06
N ILE A 92 10.43 -16.46 0.70
CA ILE A 92 11.59 -15.86 0.04
C ILE A 92 12.44 -16.95 -0.60
N GLU A 93 12.74 -18.05 0.10
CA GLU A 93 13.51 -19.18 -0.44
C GLU A 93 12.80 -19.80 -1.67
N ALA A 94 11.49 -20.00 -1.58
CA ALA A 94 10.71 -20.62 -2.65
C ALA A 94 10.57 -19.74 -3.92
N THR A 95 10.71 -18.42 -3.79
CA THR A 95 10.39 -17.47 -4.88
C THR A 95 11.55 -16.59 -5.30
N GLY A 96 12.56 -16.41 -4.45
CA GLY A 96 13.55 -15.34 -4.58
C GLY A 96 12.89 -13.97 -4.74
N PHE A 97 11.87 -13.68 -3.91
CA PHE A 97 11.00 -12.48 -3.98
C PHE A 97 10.07 -12.37 -5.20
N LYS A 98 10.26 -13.20 -6.24
CA LYS A 98 9.54 -13.08 -7.52
C LYS A 98 8.09 -13.50 -7.40
N MET A 99 7.22 -12.51 -7.15
CA MET A 99 5.78 -12.65 -7.05
C MET A 99 5.05 -12.01 -8.25
N LEU A 100 5.61 -12.21 -9.46
CA LEU A 100 5.18 -11.50 -10.67
C LEU A 100 5.16 -9.99 -10.42
N CYS A 101 4.06 -9.29 -10.75
CA CYS A 101 3.97 -7.86 -10.47
C CYS A 101 3.99 -7.55 -8.97
N GLY A 102 3.73 -8.51 -8.08
CA GLY A 102 3.56 -8.27 -6.65
C GLY A 102 4.84 -8.15 -5.84
N GLU A 103 6.01 -8.30 -6.46
CA GLU A 103 7.29 -8.22 -5.78
C GLU A 103 7.51 -6.89 -5.01
N PRO A 104 7.25 -5.68 -5.58
CA PRO A 104 7.49 -4.45 -4.85
C PRO A 104 6.49 -4.26 -3.70
N LEU A 105 5.25 -4.71 -3.86
CA LEU A 105 4.26 -4.70 -2.78
C LEU A 105 4.61 -5.71 -1.67
N LEU A 106 5.19 -6.88 -2.00
CA LEU A 106 5.78 -7.78 -0.99
C LEU A 106 6.88 -7.07 -0.23
N LEU A 107 7.86 -6.46 -0.92
CA LEU A 107 8.95 -5.74 -0.29
C LEU A 107 8.44 -4.63 0.63
N ARG A 108 7.43 -3.87 0.21
CA ARG A 108 6.78 -2.84 1.05
C ARG A 108 6.22 -3.47 2.32
N ASN A 109 5.54 -4.60 2.21
CA ASN A 109 4.93 -5.26 3.37
C ASN A 109 5.99 -5.82 4.32
N LEU A 110 7.11 -6.33 3.79
CA LEU A 110 8.26 -6.76 4.60
C LEU A 110 8.87 -5.59 5.37
N VAL A 111 9.00 -4.42 4.74
CA VAL A 111 9.45 -3.19 5.42
C VAL A 111 8.48 -2.80 6.55
N LYS A 112 7.16 -2.81 6.31
CA LYS A 112 6.14 -2.54 7.36
C LYS A 112 6.21 -3.50 8.53
N LEU A 113 6.51 -4.77 8.26
CA LEU A 113 6.60 -5.81 9.28
C LEU A 113 7.92 -5.77 10.07
N GLY A 114 8.87 -4.90 9.69
CA GLY A 114 10.16 -4.77 10.36
C GLY A 114 11.23 -5.72 9.84
N TYR A 115 11.12 -6.19 8.59
CA TYR A 115 12.16 -7.02 7.96
C TYR A 115 13.23 -6.21 7.21
N TYR A 116 13.19 -4.87 7.21
CA TYR A 116 14.21 -4.07 6.52
C TYR A 116 15.63 -4.31 7.06
N ASP A 117 15.76 -4.63 8.35
CA ASP A 117 17.06 -4.90 8.96
C ASP A 117 17.71 -6.21 8.46
N GLU A 118 16.90 -7.13 7.93
CA GLU A 118 17.39 -8.36 7.31
C GLU A 118 18.15 -8.04 6.02
N GLU A 119 19.42 -8.44 5.97
CA GLU A 119 20.31 -8.12 4.87
C GLU A 119 19.74 -8.56 3.50
N ILE A 120 19.10 -9.74 3.46
CA ILE A 120 18.51 -10.26 2.22
C ILE A 120 17.40 -9.35 1.68
N VAL A 121 16.60 -8.75 2.56
CA VAL A 121 15.47 -7.88 2.20
C VAL A 121 16.00 -6.52 1.78
N ARG A 122 16.94 -5.95 2.55
CA ARG A 122 17.59 -4.68 2.20
C ARG A 122 18.32 -4.75 0.85
N ASN A 123 19.02 -5.84 0.59
CA ASN A 123 19.75 -6.04 -0.66
C ASN A 123 18.80 -6.17 -1.86
N GLU A 124 17.68 -6.89 -1.70
CA GLU A 124 16.67 -6.99 -2.75
C GLU A 124 16.04 -5.61 -3.05
N ILE A 125 15.65 -4.86 -2.02
CA ILE A 125 15.11 -3.50 -2.16
C ILE A 125 16.09 -2.61 -2.94
N ASN A 126 17.36 -2.57 -2.53
CA ASN A 126 18.36 -1.75 -3.20
C ASN A 126 18.57 -2.18 -4.66
N THR A 127 18.60 -3.48 -4.93
CA THR A 127 18.73 -4.04 -6.29
C THR A 127 17.55 -3.61 -7.16
N GLN A 128 16.32 -3.72 -6.65
CA GLN A 128 15.12 -3.38 -7.39
C GLN A 128 15.00 -1.88 -7.64
N LEU A 129 15.29 -1.03 -6.64
CA LEU A 129 15.23 0.42 -6.80
C LEU A 129 16.27 0.95 -7.80
N ALA A 130 17.42 0.29 -7.92
CA ALA A 130 18.43 0.61 -8.93
C ALA A 130 17.97 0.33 -10.38
N LEU A 131 16.87 -0.40 -10.58
CA LEU A 131 16.27 -0.65 -11.90
C LEU A 131 15.36 0.48 -12.38
N ILE A 132 15.24 1.57 -11.63
CA ILE A 132 14.49 2.75 -12.08
C ILE A 132 14.98 3.21 -13.46
N GLN A 133 14.05 3.60 -14.32
CA GLN A 133 14.32 3.97 -15.70
C GLN A 133 14.36 5.51 -15.84
N GLU A 134 14.91 6.00 -16.95
CA GLU A 134 15.05 7.45 -17.21
C GLU A 134 13.72 8.23 -17.14
N ASP A 135 12.58 7.58 -17.40
CA ASP A 135 11.28 8.22 -17.31
C ASP A 135 10.77 8.39 -15.86
N GLY A 136 11.51 7.86 -14.87
CA GLY A 136 11.22 7.86 -13.44
C GLY A 136 10.39 6.66 -12.96
N GLY A 137 10.08 5.71 -13.84
CA GLY A 137 9.29 4.51 -13.48
C GLY A 137 10.05 3.20 -13.63
N PHE A 138 9.33 2.09 -13.49
CA PHE A 138 9.89 0.75 -13.56
C PHE A 138 9.35 -0.04 -14.77
N ARG A 139 10.21 -0.84 -15.38
CA ARG A 139 9.89 -1.65 -16.57
C ARG A 139 8.85 -2.72 -16.24
N CYS A 140 7.97 -3.02 -17.20
CA CYS A 140 7.07 -4.17 -17.08
C CYS A 140 7.88 -5.48 -17.04
N ILE A 141 7.52 -6.42 -16.16
CA ILE A 141 8.16 -7.74 -16.10
C ILE A 141 7.82 -8.66 -17.29
N SER A 142 6.84 -8.27 -18.12
CA SER A 142 6.39 -9.12 -19.24
C SER A 142 7.49 -9.32 -20.28
N THR A 143 7.76 -10.55 -20.69
CA THR A 143 8.69 -10.85 -21.79
C THR A 143 8.07 -10.62 -23.19
N ASN A 144 6.82 -10.16 -23.25
CA ASN A 144 6.11 -9.94 -24.50
C ASN A 144 6.72 -8.75 -25.26
N LYS A 145 7.28 -9.00 -26.45
CA LYS A 145 7.88 -7.97 -27.32
C LYS A 145 6.91 -6.85 -27.74
N LYS A 146 5.59 -7.07 -27.66
CA LYS A 146 4.61 -5.99 -27.90
C LYS A 146 4.54 -4.99 -26.74
N ILE A 147 4.90 -5.41 -25.54
CA ILE A 147 4.92 -4.61 -24.32
C ILE A 147 6.34 -4.05 -24.11
N ASN A 148 7.35 -4.92 -24.23
CA ASN A 148 8.76 -4.59 -24.07
C ASN A 148 9.52 -4.81 -25.39
N ASP A 149 9.40 -3.85 -26.31
CA ASP A 149 10.16 -3.85 -27.56
C ASP A 149 11.49 -3.09 -27.35
N PRO A 150 12.67 -3.74 -27.41
CA PRO A 150 13.95 -3.05 -27.25
C PRO A 150 14.23 -2.04 -28.38
N LYS A 151 13.47 -2.06 -29.48
CA LYS A 151 13.60 -1.09 -30.58
C LYS A 151 12.79 0.18 -30.37
N LYS A 152 11.90 0.22 -29.38
CA LYS A 152 11.04 1.38 -29.10
C LYS A 152 11.58 2.15 -27.90
N PRO A 153 11.29 3.46 -27.80
CA PRO A 153 11.53 4.21 -26.58
C PRO A 153 10.92 3.49 -25.38
N HIS A 154 11.67 3.45 -24.29
CA HIS A 154 11.23 2.82 -23.06
C HIS A 154 9.94 3.48 -22.55
N LYS A 155 9.04 2.66 -21.99
CA LYS A 155 7.83 3.13 -21.33
C LYS A 155 7.60 2.29 -20.08
N SER A 156 7.68 2.93 -18.92
CA SER A 156 7.48 2.24 -17.65
C SER A 156 6.04 1.76 -17.46
N CYS A 157 5.90 0.67 -16.72
CA CYS A 157 4.62 0.10 -16.32
C CYS A 157 4.10 0.89 -15.12
N ILE A 158 3.08 1.72 -15.29
CA ILE A 158 2.53 2.51 -14.17
C ILE A 158 2.04 1.62 -13.01
N LYS A 159 1.47 0.44 -13.29
CA LYS A 159 0.98 -0.48 -12.24
C LYS A 159 2.10 -0.92 -11.31
N TYR A 160 3.18 -1.42 -11.91
CA TYR A 160 4.38 -1.84 -11.20
C TYR A 160 5.07 -0.66 -10.52
N THR A 161 5.07 0.51 -11.17
CA THR A 161 5.66 1.75 -10.63
C THR A 161 4.89 2.26 -9.40
N ILE A 162 3.57 2.06 -9.30
CA ILE A 162 2.80 2.45 -8.11
C ILE A 162 3.22 1.62 -6.89
N GLU A 163 3.50 0.33 -7.06
CA GLU A 163 3.94 -0.51 -5.95
C GLU A 163 5.30 -0.05 -5.42
N PHE A 164 6.22 0.36 -6.30
CA PHE A 164 7.47 1.01 -5.90
C PHE A 164 7.26 2.37 -5.23
N LEU A 165 6.27 3.16 -5.68
CA LEU A 165 5.92 4.41 -4.99
C LEU A 165 5.49 4.14 -3.55
N MET A 166 4.68 3.09 -3.33
CA MET A 166 4.26 2.68 -1.99
C MET A 166 5.42 2.14 -1.15
N LEU A 167 6.34 1.39 -1.75
CA LEU A 167 7.57 0.91 -1.09
C LEU A 167 8.45 2.09 -0.64
N VAL A 168 8.75 3.01 -1.55
CA VAL A 168 9.61 4.17 -1.30
C VAL A 168 8.98 5.10 -0.26
N ALA A 169 7.66 5.30 -0.32
CA ALA A 169 6.93 6.04 0.71
C ALA A 169 7.07 5.39 2.10
N GLU A 170 6.98 4.06 2.19
CA GLU A 170 7.15 3.35 3.46
C GLU A 170 8.59 3.46 3.98
N LEU A 171 9.61 3.32 3.12
CA LEU A 171 11.01 3.54 3.49
C LEU A 171 11.22 4.96 4.02
N HIS A 172 10.66 5.96 3.34
CA HIS A 172 10.74 7.36 3.75
C HIS A 172 10.11 7.60 5.14
N LEU A 173 8.93 7.02 5.40
CA LEU A 173 8.27 7.11 6.71
C LEU A 173 9.11 6.49 7.84
N GLN A 174 9.96 5.52 7.54
CA GLN A 174 10.91 4.92 8.48
C GLN A 174 12.26 5.66 8.53
N GLY A 175 12.39 6.80 7.85
CA GLY A 175 13.62 7.60 7.82
C GLY A 175 14.72 7.03 6.92
N ILE A 176 14.40 6.06 6.06
CA ILE A 176 15.33 5.45 5.11
C ILE A 176 15.27 6.25 3.80
N LYS A 177 16.36 6.94 3.48
CA LYS A 177 16.48 7.72 2.25
C LYS A 177 16.77 6.81 1.06
N THR A 178 16.12 7.07 -0.06
CA THR A 178 16.39 6.40 -1.33
C THR A 178 16.67 7.40 -2.44
N GLU A 179 17.63 7.08 -3.32
CA GLU A 179 18.06 7.99 -4.39
C GLU A 179 16.99 8.21 -5.47
N CYS A 180 16.00 7.32 -5.56
CA CYS A 180 14.98 7.35 -6.60
C CYS A 180 13.72 8.16 -6.25
N GLU A 181 13.62 8.72 -5.03
CA GLU A 181 12.43 9.44 -4.52
C GLU A 181 11.96 10.54 -5.48
N GLU A 182 12.86 11.47 -5.86
CA GLU A 182 12.51 12.61 -6.70
C GLU A 182 12.04 12.17 -8.09
N ALA A 183 12.75 11.21 -8.71
CA ALA A 183 12.40 10.69 -10.03
C ALA A 183 11.04 9.99 -10.03
N LEU A 184 10.74 9.24 -8.97
CA LEU A 184 9.49 8.51 -8.80
C LEU A 184 8.32 9.46 -8.53
N VAL A 185 8.49 10.46 -7.65
CA VAL A 185 7.49 11.51 -7.44
C VAL A 185 7.24 12.29 -8.74
N HIS A 186 8.30 12.63 -9.47
CA HIS A 186 8.18 13.31 -10.77
C HIS A 186 7.42 12.46 -11.79
N TYR A 187 7.62 11.13 -11.80
CA TYR A 187 6.87 10.22 -12.67
C TYR A 187 5.35 10.36 -12.49
N PHE A 188 4.85 10.47 -11.26
CA PHE A 188 3.42 10.62 -11.01
C PHE A 188 2.94 12.07 -11.19
N THR A 189 3.70 13.06 -10.72
CA THR A 189 3.25 14.46 -10.78
C THR A 189 3.14 15.00 -12.20
N LYS A 190 4.02 14.58 -13.13
CA LYS A 190 3.89 14.95 -14.56
C LYS A 190 2.65 14.38 -15.26
N ARG A 191 1.93 13.47 -14.60
CA ARG A 191 0.69 12.84 -15.07
C ARG A 191 -0.54 13.36 -14.35
N ASN A 192 -0.38 14.38 -13.48
CA ASN A 192 -1.36 14.71 -12.45
C ASN A 192 -1.88 13.43 -11.77
N ILE A 193 -0.94 12.53 -11.44
CA ILE A 193 -1.13 11.22 -10.81
C ILE A 193 -1.77 10.17 -11.73
N PHE A 194 -2.87 10.49 -12.41
CA PHE A 194 -3.75 9.48 -13.01
C PHE A 194 -3.74 9.43 -14.53
N TYR A 195 -3.22 10.45 -15.21
CA TYR A 195 -3.47 10.67 -16.63
C TYR A 195 -2.28 10.30 -17.51
N ARG A 196 -2.55 10.18 -18.81
CA ARG A 196 -1.48 10.00 -19.78
C ARG A 196 -0.72 11.30 -19.97
N THR A 197 0.58 11.21 -20.19
CA THR A 197 1.42 12.39 -20.44
C THR A 197 1.15 13.05 -21.80
N ASP A 198 0.58 12.32 -22.76
CA ASP A 198 0.18 12.83 -24.08
C ASP A 198 -1.28 13.29 -24.13
N ASP A 199 -2.07 12.98 -23.09
CA ASP A 199 -3.47 13.39 -22.95
C ASP A 199 -3.87 13.45 -21.48
N MET A 200 -3.86 14.66 -20.93
CA MET A 200 -4.18 14.97 -19.53
C MET A 200 -5.68 14.85 -19.19
N LYS A 201 -6.51 14.32 -20.09
CA LYS A 201 -7.93 14.01 -19.84
C LYS A 201 -8.21 12.52 -19.78
N THR A 202 -7.35 11.70 -20.38
CA THR A 202 -7.53 10.25 -20.43
C THR A 202 -6.76 9.60 -19.29
N PRO A 203 -7.44 8.91 -18.36
CA PRO A 203 -6.78 8.15 -17.31
C PRO A 203 -5.89 7.05 -17.90
N VAL A 204 -4.77 6.74 -17.26
CA VAL A 204 -3.94 5.60 -17.67
C VAL A 204 -4.67 4.28 -17.37
N PHE A 205 -5.34 4.21 -16.22
CA PHE A 205 -6.20 3.10 -15.82
C PHE A 205 -7.34 3.58 -14.90
N ASP A 206 -8.58 3.19 -15.20
CA ASP A 206 -9.76 3.64 -14.44
C ASP A 206 -9.73 3.25 -12.96
N VAL A 207 -9.13 2.10 -12.64
CA VAL A 207 -9.03 1.63 -11.23
C VAL A 207 -8.30 2.63 -10.33
N MET A 208 -7.36 3.41 -10.89
CA MET A 208 -6.61 4.42 -10.15
C MET A 208 -7.48 5.62 -9.76
N LEU A 209 -8.62 5.83 -10.43
CA LEU A 209 -9.58 6.88 -10.09
C LEU A 209 -10.57 6.46 -9.00
N GLY A 210 -10.68 5.16 -8.73
CA GLY A 210 -11.53 4.61 -7.67
C GLY A 210 -10.78 4.44 -6.35
N THR A 211 -11.47 3.92 -5.35
CA THR A 211 -10.93 3.62 -4.02
C THR A 211 -10.71 2.12 -3.80
N PHE A 212 -10.17 1.41 -4.81
CA PHE A 212 -9.93 -0.04 -4.75
C PHE A 212 -9.09 -0.43 -3.52
N TYR A 213 -9.56 -1.40 -2.74
CA TYR A 213 -8.86 -1.88 -1.55
C TYR A 213 -9.26 -3.33 -1.17
N THR A 214 -8.39 -4.18 -0.61
CA THR A 214 -6.94 -4.01 -0.33
C THR A 214 -6.11 -3.78 -1.60
N PRO A 215 -4.93 -3.15 -1.56
CA PRO A 215 -4.08 -3.05 -2.74
C PRO A 215 -3.75 -4.44 -3.31
N ASP A 216 -3.64 -4.51 -4.63
CA ASP A 216 -3.29 -5.70 -5.41
C ASP A 216 -2.18 -5.34 -6.40
N PRO A 217 -1.30 -6.28 -6.78
CA PRO A 217 -0.23 -6.04 -7.76
C PRO A 217 -0.62 -5.45 -9.13
N ILE A 218 -1.91 -5.35 -9.43
CA ILE A 218 -2.42 -4.82 -10.70
C ILE A 218 -3.44 -3.70 -10.47
N LYS A 219 -4.05 -3.64 -9.28
CA LYS A 219 -5.14 -2.71 -8.93
C LYS A 219 -4.82 -1.98 -7.63
N ILE A 220 -4.62 -0.67 -7.72
CA ILE A 220 -4.35 0.21 -6.58
C ILE A 220 -5.24 1.44 -6.73
N GLY A 221 -6.03 1.73 -5.70
CA GLY A 221 -6.94 2.88 -5.66
C GLY A 221 -6.23 4.20 -5.36
N ALA A 222 -6.91 5.31 -5.68
CA ALA A 222 -6.42 6.68 -5.54
C ALA A 222 -5.86 6.98 -4.15
N GLN A 223 -6.54 6.52 -3.10
CA GLN A 223 -6.18 6.78 -1.71
C GLN A 223 -4.76 6.31 -1.35
N ASN A 224 -4.31 5.18 -1.88
CA ASN A 224 -2.95 4.68 -1.64
C ASN A 224 -1.90 5.53 -2.37
N ILE A 225 -2.20 5.95 -3.60
CA ILE A 225 -1.27 6.71 -4.45
C ILE A 225 -1.08 8.12 -3.90
N VAL A 226 -2.19 8.79 -3.55
CA VAL A 226 -2.17 10.15 -3.00
C VAL A 226 -1.52 10.16 -1.61
N TYR A 227 -1.82 9.15 -0.76
CA TYR A 227 -1.14 8.99 0.53
C TYR A 227 0.36 8.80 0.36
N ALA A 228 0.81 7.95 -0.58
CA ALA A 228 2.23 7.72 -0.81
C ALA A 228 2.95 9.00 -1.30
N LEU A 229 2.33 9.78 -2.20
CA LEU A 229 2.89 11.07 -2.63
C LEU A 229 2.97 12.08 -1.49
N LYS A 230 1.94 12.13 -0.63
CA LYS A 230 1.96 12.97 0.58
C LYS A 230 3.07 12.56 1.54
N ALA A 231 3.24 11.27 1.78
CA ALA A 231 4.31 10.73 2.63
C ALA A 231 5.70 11.10 2.10
N LEU A 232 5.87 11.14 0.78
CA LEU A 232 7.09 11.59 0.09
C LEU A 232 7.24 13.11 -0.01
N GLY A 233 6.43 13.87 0.73
CA GLY A 233 6.56 15.33 0.83
C GLY A 233 6.02 16.11 -0.37
N CYS A 234 5.20 15.49 -1.23
CA CYS A 234 4.59 16.23 -2.35
C CYS A 234 3.66 17.33 -1.80
N PRO A 235 3.85 18.61 -2.19
CA PRO A 235 3.06 19.72 -1.65
C PRO A 235 1.58 19.58 -1.98
N LEU A 236 0.71 19.76 -0.98
CA LEU A 236 -0.75 19.64 -1.15
C LEU A 236 -1.34 20.67 -2.12
N ASP A 237 -0.68 21.82 -2.27
CA ASP A 237 -1.05 22.92 -3.16
C ASP A 237 -0.50 22.75 -4.59
N SER A 238 0.32 21.71 -4.84
CA SER A 238 0.76 21.37 -6.20
C SER A 238 -0.42 20.93 -7.07
N GLU A 239 -0.33 21.17 -8.38
CA GLU A 239 -1.39 20.81 -9.33
C GLU A 239 -1.70 19.30 -9.31
N ALA A 240 -0.68 18.46 -9.18
CA ALA A 240 -0.85 17.02 -9.08
C ALA A 240 -1.61 16.61 -7.79
N MET A 241 -1.27 17.17 -6.63
CA MET A 241 -1.95 16.83 -5.37
C MET A 241 -3.36 17.39 -5.30
N LYS A 242 -3.61 18.60 -5.81
CA LYS A 242 -4.97 19.13 -5.97
C LYS A 242 -5.84 18.19 -6.79
N GLU A 243 -5.29 17.67 -7.89
CA GLU A 243 -5.99 16.70 -8.73
C GLU A 243 -6.19 15.35 -8.02
N GLY A 244 -5.18 14.86 -7.30
CA GLY A 244 -5.26 13.73 -6.38
C GLY A 244 -6.42 13.82 -5.40
N ILE A 245 -6.49 14.94 -4.69
CA ILE A 245 -7.53 15.25 -3.71
C ILE A 245 -8.88 15.39 -4.41
N ARG A 246 -8.94 16.04 -5.58
CA ARG A 246 -10.17 16.17 -6.37
C ARG A 246 -10.76 14.81 -6.73
N VAL A 247 -9.94 13.90 -7.25
CA VAL A 247 -10.34 12.52 -7.59
C VAL A 247 -10.78 11.76 -6.35
N LEU A 248 -10.01 11.81 -5.26
CA LEU A 248 -10.39 11.15 -4.01
C LEU A 248 -11.73 11.68 -3.47
N ASN A 249 -11.96 12.99 -3.53
CA ASN A 249 -13.18 13.65 -3.07
C ASN A 249 -14.43 13.34 -3.91
N GLN A 250 -14.29 12.76 -5.11
CA GLN A 250 -15.44 12.22 -5.83
C GLN A 250 -16.12 11.07 -5.08
N HIS A 251 -15.39 10.43 -4.15
CA HIS A 251 -15.86 9.31 -3.33
C HIS A 251 -16.14 9.71 -1.88
N ARG A 252 -16.10 11.01 -1.57
CA ARG A 252 -16.37 11.56 -0.24
C ARG A 252 -17.87 11.78 -0.07
N LEU A 253 -18.42 11.28 1.03
CA LEU A 253 -19.81 11.51 1.44
C LEU A 253 -19.96 12.84 2.18
N GLU A 254 -21.20 13.28 2.37
CA GLU A 254 -21.54 14.53 3.09
C GLU A 254 -20.99 14.52 4.53
N ASN A 255 -21.01 13.36 5.21
CA ASN A 255 -20.46 13.18 6.56
C ASN A 255 -18.90 13.18 6.58
N GLY A 256 -18.26 13.28 5.42
CA GLY A 256 -16.82 13.33 5.24
C GLY A 256 -16.08 12.00 5.23
N ARG A 257 -16.81 10.88 5.36
CA ARG A 257 -16.28 9.53 5.16
C ARG A 257 -16.22 9.19 3.68
N TYR A 258 -15.51 8.13 3.32
CA TYR A 258 -15.28 7.73 1.93
C TYR A 258 -15.87 6.36 1.65
N ILE A 259 -16.34 6.15 0.42
CA ILE A 259 -16.85 4.85 -0.02
C ILE A 259 -15.74 3.93 -0.54
N LEU A 260 -15.93 2.62 -0.44
CA LEU A 260 -15.14 1.60 -1.15
C LEU A 260 -15.74 1.35 -2.53
N THR A 261 -15.05 1.71 -3.61
CA THR A 261 -15.63 1.56 -4.97
C THR A 261 -15.45 0.18 -5.59
N ASP A 262 -14.41 -0.56 -5.19
CA ASP A 262 -14.13 -1.90 -5.71
C ASP A 262 -13.18 -2.66 -4.76
N SER A 263 -13.19 -3.99 -4.84
CA SER A 263 -12.31 -4.88 -4.07
C SER A 263 -12.05 -6.15 -4.88
N LYS A 264 -10.99 -6.89 -4.54
CA LYS A 264 -10.87 -8.29 -4.98
C LYS A 264 -12.11 -9.09 -4.58
N SER A 265 -12.45 -10.07 -5.41
CA SER A 265 -13.46 -11.09 -5.08
C SER A 265 -13.06 -11.90 -3.85
N VAL A 266 -11.75 -12.18 -3.71
CA VAL A 266 -11.14 -12.79 -2.54
C VAL A 266 -10.01 -11.87 -2.07
N PRO A 267 -10.28 -10.92 -1.17
CA PRO A 267 -9.27 -10.02 -0.65
C PRO A 267 -8.38 -10.70 0.39
N ALA A 268 -7.25 -10.06 0.71
CA ALA A 268 -6.34 -10.48 1.79
C ALA A 268 -7.09 -10.60 3.13
N PHE A 269 -8.01 -9.69 3.38
CA PHE A 269 -8.94 -9.72 4.51
C PHE A 269 -10.25 -8.98 4.15
N LYS A 270 -11.31 -9.16 4.96
CA LYS A 270 -12.59 -8.49 4.71
C LYS A 270 -12.45 -7.01 5.01
N VAL A 271 -12.55 -6.17 3.99
CA VAL A 271 -12.36 -4.71 4.08
C VAL A 271 -13.65 -3.91 4.26
N GLY A 272 -14.81 -4.57 4.14
CA GLY A 272 -16.13 -3.93 4.04
C GLY A 272 -16.80 -4.26 2.71
N ASP A 273 -18.00 -3.73 2.50
CA ASP A 273 -18.76 -3.96 1.28
C ASP A 273 -18.49 -2.86 0.24
N VAL A 274 -18.60 -3.20 -1.04
CA VAL A 274 -18.44 -2.24 -2.13
C VAL A 274 -19.68 -1.33 -2.22
N GLY A 275 -19.46 -0.04 -2.43
CA GLY A 275 -20.50 0.98 -2.57
C GLY A 275 -20.97 1.61 -1.26
N VAL A 276 -20.42 1.21 -0.12
CA VAL A 276 -20.76 1.77 1.21
C VAL A 276 -19.59 2.53 1.83
N GLU A 277 -19.88 3.32 2.86
CA GLU A 277 -18.84 4.00 3.65
C GLU A 277 -17.83 3.00 4.22
N ASN A 278 -16.55 3.37 4.19
CA ASN A 278 -15.47 2.45 4.47
C ASN A 278 -14.37 3.09 5.32
N LYS A 279 -14.04 2.42 6.44
CA LYS A 279 -13.05 2.92 7.40
C LYS A 279 -11.63 2.95 6.84
N TRP A 280 -11.23 1.98 6.01
CA TRP A 280 -9.90 1.96 5.41
C TRP A 280 -9.68 3.14 4.47
N ILE A 281 -10.63 3.38 3.57
CA ILE A 281 -10.53 4.49 2.62
C ILE A 281 -10.55 5.82 3.37
N THR A 282 -11.41 5.93 4.38
CA THR A 282 -11.49 7.12 5.21
C THR A 282 -10.22 7.37 6.02
N LEU A 283 -9.58 6.32 6.55
CA LEU A 283 -8.30 6.43 7.25
C LEU A 283 -7.18 6.93 6.32
N TYR A 284 -7.04 6.35 5.13
CA TYR A 284 -6.05 6.83 4.15
C TYR A 284 -6.29 8.29 3.76
N ALA A 285 -7.55 8.67 3.53
CA ALA A 285 -7.92 10.05 3.25
C ALA A 285 -7.59 10.97 4.44
N TYR A 286 -7.90 10.56 5.67
CA TYR A 286 -7.60 11.30 6.90
C TYR A 286 -6.10 11.54 7.09
N MET A 287 -5.26 10.54 6.82
CA MET A 287 -3.79 10.68 6.95
C MET A 287 -3.16 11.47 5.80
N THR A 288 -3.91 11.74 4.72
CA THR A 288 -3.44 12.50 3.57
C THR A 288 -3.67 14.01 3.72
N MET A 289 -4.76 14.40 4.39
CA MET A 289 -5.24 15.78 4.52
C MET A 289 -4.77 16.47 5.80
#